data_AF-A0A1I6EG05-F1
#
_entry.id   AF-A0A1I6EG05-F1
#
_cell.length_a   1.000
_cell.length_b   1.000
_cell.length_c   1.000
_cell.angle_alpha   90.00
_cell.angle_beta   90.00
_cell.angle_gamma   90.00
#
_symmetry.space_group_name_H-M   'P 1'
#
loop_
_entity.id
_entity.type
_entity.pdbx_description
1 polymer ?
#
loop_
_entity_poly.entity_id
_entity_poly.type
_entity_poly.pdbx_seq_one_letter_code
_entity_poly.pdbx_strand_id
1 'polypeptide(L)' 'MFSVGDVVQPRMGGQKLKVIEVNDDQIVAVPASQENGERVTLKAVDVALYKEDGDFGVC' A
#
# COMPACT_ATOMS: atom_id res chain seq x y z
N MET A 1 9.92 5.02 2.63
CA MET A 1 8.82 5.61 3.42
C MET A 1 7.56 5.50 2.59
N PHE A 2 6.45 5.09 3.20
CA PHE A 2 5.14 5.02 2.54
C PHE A 2 4.41 6.35 2.71
N SER A 3 3.50 6.66 1.81
CA SER A 3 2.63 7.83 1.86
C SER A 3 1.15 7.43 1.76
N VAL A 4 0.27 8.28 2.28
CA VAL A 4 -1.17 8.10 2.08
C VAL A 4 -1.49 8.20 0.59
N GLY A 5 -2.23 7.23 0.07
CA GLY A 5 -2.53 7.08 -1.35
C GLY A 5 -1.65 6.06 -2.09
N ASP A 6 -0.52 5.65 -1.50
CA ASP A 6 0.33 4.61 -2.09
C ASP A 6 -0.40 3.27 -2.13
N VAL A 7 -0.16 2.50 -3.20
CA VAL A 7 -0.57 1.11 -3.26
C VAL A 7 0.60 0.26 -2.76
N VAL A 8 0.34 -0.65 -1.85
CA VAL A 8 1.29 -1.58 -1.27
C VAL A 8 0.80 -3.01 -1.44
N GLN A 9 1.74 -3.94 -1.49
CA GLN A 9 1.45 -5.37 -1.57
C GLN A 9 2.21 -6.10 -0.47
N PRO A 10 1.54 -7.00 0.29
CA PRO A 10 2.22 -7.85 1.26
C PRO A 10 3.32 -8.70 0.60
N ARG A 11 4.48 -8.81 1.24
CA ARG A 11 5.61 -9.64 0.74
C ARG A 11 5.28 -11.12 0.68
N MET A 12 4.37 -11.58 1.53
CA MET A 12 3.83 -12.95 1.52
C MET A 12 2.96 -13.24 0.28
N GLY A 13 2.70 -12.24 -0.56
CA GLY A 13 1.71 -12.32 -1.63
C GLY A 13 0.30 -12.05 -1.11
N GLY A 14 -0.62 -11.71 -2.02
CA GLY A 14 -2.00 -11.38 -1.69
C GLY A 14 -2.55 -10.21 -2.48
N GLN A 15 -3.71 -9.71 -2.05
CA GLN A 15 -4.37 -8.56 -2.64
C GLN A 15 -3.57 -7.27 -2.43
N LYS A 16 -3.72 -6.34 -3.36
CA LYS A 16 -3.16 -4.99 -3.26
C LYS A 16 -3.92 -4.19 -2.21
N LEU A 17 -3.22 -3.38 -1.46
CA LEU A 17 -3.79 -2.52 -0.43
C LEU A 17 -3.43 -1.07 -0.71
N LYS A 18 -4.38 -0.15 -0.58
CA LYS A 18 -4.17 1.29 -0.68
C LYS A 18 -3.97 1.86 0.71
N VAL A 19 -2.84 2.54 0.92
CA VAL A 19 -2.49 3.16 2.20
C VAL A 19 -3.40 4.36 2.44
N ILE A 20 -4.08 4.35 3.58
CA ILE A 20 -4.95 5.46 4.02
C ILE A 20 -4.34 6.21 5.21
N GLU A 21 -3.39 5.59 5.92
CA GLU A 21 -2.69 6.20 7.03
C GLU A 21 -1.28 5.61 7.15
N VAL A 22 -0.30 6.44 7.50
CA VAL A 22 1.08 6.03 7.70
C VAL A 22 1.49 6.42 9.11
N ASN A 23 1.96 5.43 9.87
CA ASN A 23 2.63 5.61 11.17
C ASN A 23 4.13 5.28 10.99
N ASP A 24 4.93 5.42 12.06
CA ASP A 24 6.39 5.22 11.99
C ASP A 24 6.82 3.81 11.52
N ASP A 25 6.33 2.75 12.16
CA ASP A 25 6.65 1.34 11.81
C ASP A 25 5.49 0.61 11.12
N GLN A 26 4.29 1.19 11.17
CA GLN A 26 3.06 0.56 10.72
C GLN A 26 2.33 1.45 9.72
N ILE A 27 1.55 0.81 8.85
CA ILE A 27 0.68 1.48 7.89
C ILE A 27 -0.73 0.93 8.06
N VAL A 28 -1.71 1.79 7.85
CA VAL A 28 -3.11 1.38 7.72
C VAL A 28 -3.46 1.45 6.25
N ALA A 29 -3.90 0.33 5.71
CA ALA A 29 -4.28 0.22 4.31
C ALA A 29 -5.63 -0.47 4.18
N VAL A 30 -6.30 -0.25 3.06
CA VAL A 30 -7.58 -0.89 2.71
C VAL A 30 -7.42 -1.67 1.40
N PRO A 31 -8.22 -2.70 1.12
CA PRO A 31 -8.18 -3.40 -0.16
C PRO A 31 -8.27 -2.41 -1.33
N ALA A 32 -7.32 -2.44 -2.26
CA ALA A 32 -7.35 -1.55 -3.42
C ALA A 32 -8.59 -1.79 -4.31
N SER A 33 -9.13 -3.01 -4.28
CA SER A 33 -10.39 -3.36 -4.93
C SER A 33 -11.62 -2.75 -4.25
N GLN A 34 -11.51 -2.31 -2.99
CA GLN A 34 -12.64 -1.84 -2.19
C GLN A 34 -12.17 -0.80 -1.16
N GLU A 35 -12.25 0.49 -1.53
CA GLU A 35 -11.77 1.60 -0.69
C GLU A 35 -12.53 1.73 0.65
N ASN A 36 -13.79 1.27 0.71
CA ASN A 36 -14.58 1.16 1.95
C ASN A 36 -14.48 -0.23 2.61
N GLY A 37 -13.47 -1.02 2.23
CA GLY A 37 -13.21 -2.32 2.82
C GLY A 37 -12.68 -2.24 4.25
N GLU A 38 -12.36 -3.40 4.81
CA GLU A 38 -11.77 -3.48 6.15
C GLU A 38 -10.39 -2.82 6.18
N ARG A 39 -10.16 -1.96 7.18
CA ARG A 39 -8.87 -1.32 7.40
C ARG A 39 -7.94 -2.34 8.05
N VAL A 40 -6.84 -2.63 7.37
CA VAL A 40 -5.83 -3.57 7.83
C VAL A 40 -4.59 -2.80 8.23
N THR A 41 -4.15 -3.01 9.47
CA THR A 41 -2.89 -2.46 9.97
C THR A 41 -1.79 -3.49 9.75
N LEU A 42 -0.77 -3.11 8.99
CA LEU A 42 0.37 -3.96 8.65
C LEU A 42 1.66 -3.22 8.96
N LYS A 43 2.73 -3.97 9.27
CA LYS A 43 4.05 -3.34 9.42
C LYS A 43 4.59 -2.93 8.07
N ALA A 44 5.24 -1.78 8.03
CA ALA A 44 5.91 -1.27 6.85
C ALA A 44 6.96 -2.26 6.29
N VAL A 45 7.56 -3.09 7.15
CA VAL A 45 8.56 -4.09 6.73
C VAL A 45 7.96 -5.29 6.00
N ASP A 46 6.71 -5.64 6.31
CA ASP A 46 6.00 -6.81 5.76
C ASP A 46 5.30 -6.52 4.43
N VAL A 47 5.25 -5.24 4.04
CA VAL A 47 4.70 -4.78 2.77
C VAL A 47 5.77 -4.19 1.87
N ALA A 48 5.52 -4.21 0.57
CA ALA A 48 6.33 -3.55 -0.44
C ALA A 48 5.47 -2.55 -1.21
N LEU A 49 6.05 -1.43 -1.62
CA LEU A 49 5.35 -0.46 -2.47
C LEU A 49 5.05 -1.10 -3.83
N TYR A 50 3.78 -1.13 -4.20
CA TYR A 50 3.34 -1.56 -5.51
C TYR A 50 3.46 -0.36 -6.46
N LYS A 51 4.45 -0.41 -7.35
CA LYS A 51 4.56 0.50 -8.48
C LYS A 51 4.00 -0.19 -9.71
N GLU A 52 3.11 0.48 -10.44
CA GLU A 52 2.92 0.15 -11.84
C GLU A 52 4.16 0.67 -12.57
N ASP A 53 4.92 -0.21 -13.21
CA ASP A 53 6.12 0.09 -14.02
C ASP A 53 5.85 1.06 -15.21
N GLY A 54 4.69 1.73 -15.26
CA GLY A 54 4.17 2.45 -16.43
C GLY A 54 3.98 3.96 -16.28
N ASP A 55 4.24 4.59 -15.14
CA ASP A 55 4.11 6.06 -14.98
C ASP A 55 5.46 6.72 -14.68
N PHE A 56 6.49 6.33 -15.44
CA PHE A 56 7.59 7.25 -15.69
C PHE A 56 7.18 8.09 -16.88
N GLY A 57 6.60 9.26 -16.60
CA GLY A 57 6.53 10.37 -17.53
C GLY A 57 7.90 10.51 -18.20
N VAL A 58 7.94 10.19 -19.49
CA VAL A 58 9.05 10.53 -20.36
C VAL A 58 9.28 12.04 -20.27
N CYS A 59 10.57 12.38 -20.16
CA CYS A 59 11.15 13.72 -19.98
C CYS A 59 10.45 14.87 -20.72
#